data_AF-A0A3D5END2-F1
#
_entry.id   AF-A0A3D5END2-F1
#
_cell.length_a   1.000
_cell.length_b   1.000
_cell.length_c   1.000
_cell.angle_alpha   90.00
_cell.angle_beta   90.00
_cell.angle_gamma   90.00
#
_symmetry.space_group_name_H-M   'P 1'
#
loop_
_entity.id
_entity.type
_entity.pdbx_description
1 polymer ?
#
loop_
_entity_poly.entity_id
_entity_poly.type
_entity_poly.pdbx_seq_one_letter_code
_entity_poly.pdbx_strand_id
1 'polypeptide(L)'
;MIKNWTVKTRQIKKSANGFINYINYLKSHTASSHADTHIVVLDDNAKNILAAVDERKHYRKLNRLKGGSVSNYATSFVMSLPKDIKQPTVKEWHKIGRFAVKQLSKTLNIPYEKLLKHSHIVLHKENGSKNSHLNLVVSNVIDLKVEKKITQFAATHTVKKSFNMSVKKLLNEDNYKYVPKQNNVGDKPLWLAREEAAETLKQQVKLYNRGLKKLKSLLATLKLNFINWSTVYIDEIESKANKNAINTARTVNEIEKISESSANEVNRLIEKIESLRPDAPEEARVSTKRKRRRRRQNKS
;
A
#
# COMPACT_ATOMS: atom_id res chain seq x y z
N MET A 1 -10.69 -6.08 26.75
CA MET A 1 -10.31 -5.07 25.73
C MET A 1 -11.41 -5.03 24.66
N ILE A 2 -12.00 -3.88 24.35
CA ILE A 2 -13.07 -3.81 23.33
C ILE A 2 -12.42 -3.93 21.95
N LYS A 3 -12.64 -5.05 21.25
CA LYS A 3 -12.27 -5.22 19.84
C LYS A 3 -13.16 -4.32 19.00
N ASN A 4 -12.61 -3.41 18.21
CA ASN A 4 -13.36 -2.55 17.29
C ASN A 4 -12.62 -2.48 15.96
N TRP A 5 -13.34 -2.18 14.88
CA TRP A 5 -12.68 -1.66 13.69
C TRP A 5 -12.05 -0.29 13.97
N THR A 6 -11.07 0.08 13.16
CA THR A 6 -10.24 1.26 13.41
C THR A 6 -11.03 2.54 13.17
N VAL A 7 -11.09 3.40 14.20
CA VAL A 7 -11.58 4.77 14.09
C VAL A 7 -10.55 5.70 14.73
N LYS A 8 -9.97 6.60 13.92
CA LYS A 8 -9.06 7.65 14.39
C LYS A 8 -9.78 8.99 14.41
N THR A 9 -9.74 9.68 15.53
CA THR A 9 -10.37 11.00 15.71
C THR A 9 -9.31 12.08 15.68
N ARG A 10 -9.56 13.16 14.92
CA ARG A 10 -8.67 14.31 14.82
C ARG A 10 -9.46 15.61 14.83
N GLN A 11 -9.14 16.51 15.75
CA GLN A 11 -9.65 17.87 15.70
C GLN A 11 -8.88 18.68 14.65
N ILE A 12 -9.61 19.43 13.81
CA ILE A 12 -9.03 20.23 12.74
C ILE A 12 -8.75 21.64 13.27
N LYS A 13 -7.53 21.83 13.78
CA LYS A 13 -7.05 23.09 14.39
C LYS A 13 -6.63 24.11 13.32
N LYS A 14 -6.24 25.33 13.75
CA LYS A 14 -5.80 26.46 12.90
C LYS A 14 -6.93 27.16 12.14
N SER A 15 -8.13 27.19 12.72
CA SER A 15 -9.28 27.97 12.25
C SER A 15 -9.59 27.71 10.76
N ALA A 16 -10.02 28.73 10.01
CA ALA A 16 -10.37 28.62 8.60
C ALA A 16 -9.24 28.02 7.75
N ASN A 17 -8.00 28.49 7.91
CA ASN A 17 -6.85 28.00 7.13
C ASN A 17 -6.63 26.49 7.33
N GLY A 18 -6.68 26.03 8.59
CA GLY A 18 -6.53 24.61 8.89
C GLY A 18 -7.66 23.76 8.34
N PHE A 19 -8.89 24.27 8.41
CA PHE A 19 -10.06 23.59 7.85
C PHE A 19 -9.99 23.49 6.32
N ILE A 20 -9.78 24.61 5.63
CA ILE A 20 -9.68 24.66 4.16
C ILE A 20 -8.56 23.76 3.66
N ASN A 21 -7.38 23.83 4.27
CA ASN A 21 -6.25 22.97 3.90
C ASN A 21 -6.57 21.49 4.10
N TYR A 22 -7.27 21.13 5.17
CA TYR A 22 -7.66 19.74 5.42
C TYR A 22 -8.69 19.23 4.41
N ILE A 23 -9.72 20.02 4.08
CA ILE A 23 -10.72 19.66 3.07
C ILE A 23 -10.09 19.55 1.67
N ASN A 24 -9.25 20.52 1.30
CA ASN A 24 -8.54 20.49 0.02
C ASN A 24 -7.60 19.29 -0.06
N TYR A 25 -6.90 18.98 1.03
CA TYR A 25 -6.10 17.75 1.12
C TYR A 25 -6.97 16.52 0.87
N LEU A 26 -8.11 16.37 1.55
CA LEU A 26 -9.00 15.21 1.37
C LEU A 26 -9.50 15.02 -0.07
N LYS A 27 -9.62 16.10 -0.84
CA LYS A 27 -10.07 16.08 -2.24
C LYS A 27 -8.93 16.02 -3.26
N SER A 28 -7.68 16.18 -2.82
CA SER A 28 -6.52 16.30 -3.72
C SER A 28 -6.09 14.94 -4.28
N HIS A 29 -6.01 14.84 -5.60
CA HIS A 29 -5.48 13.67 -6.30
C HIS A 29 -3.95 13.70 -6.46
N THR A 30 -3.30 14.83 -6.16
CA THR A 30 -1.86 15.04 -6.36
C THR A 30 -1.06 14.91 -5.06
N ALA A 31 -1.72 14.78 -3.91
CA ALA A 31 -1.04 14.56 -2.65
C ALA A 31 -0.24 13.25 -2.70
N SER A 32 1.03 13.27 -2.29
CA SER A 32 1.89 12.08 -2.29
C SER A 32 1.31 10.92 -1.45
N SER A 33 0.57 11.25 -0.39
CA SER A 33 -0.16 10.30 0.45
C SER A 33 -1.41 9.73 -0.22
N HIS A 34 -1.87 10.26 -1.35
CA HIS A 34 -2.98 9.75 -2.15
C HIS A 34 -2.52 9.08 -3.45
N ALA A 35 -1.21 8.79 -3.57
CA ALA A 35 -0.72 7.89 -4.60
C ALA A 35 -1.51 6.57 -4.55
N ASP A 36 -2.08 6.19 -5.70
CA ASP A 36 -2.94 5.02 -5.91
C ASP A 36 -4.27 5.02 -5.13
N THR A 37 -4.79 6.20 -4.80
CA THR A 37 -6.06 6.38 -4.12
C THR A 37 -7.12 6.97 -5.07
N HIS A 38 -8.25 6.29 -5.21
CA HIS A 38 -9.43 6.85 -5.86
C HIS A 38 -10.30 7.58 -4.83
N ILE A 39 -10.44 8.89 -4.99
CA ILE A 39 -11.14 9.76 -4.03
C ILE A 39 -12.57 9.99 -4.51
N VAL A 40 -13.54 9.71 -3.63
CA VAL A 40 -14.97 9.94 -3.91
C VAL A 40 -15.56 10.80 -2.81
N VAL A 41 -16.06 11.98 -3.17
CA VAL A 41 -16.83 12.83 -2.25
C VAL A 41 -18.26 12.30 -2.19
N LEU A 42 -18.69 11.86 -1.02
CA LEU A 42 -20.00 11.22 -0.82
C LEU A 42 -21.06 12.21 -0.33
N ASP A 43 -20.67 13.17 0.52
CA ASP A 43 -21.53 14.28 0.96
C ASP A 43 -20.68 15.57 1.02
N ASP A 44 -20.98 16.57 0.18
CA ASP A 44 -20.18 17.79 0.02
C ASP A 44 -20.72 19.01 0.79
N ASN A 45 -20.68 18.97 2.13
CA ASN A 45 -21.16 20.07 2.97
C ASN A 45 -20.06 20.90 3.63
N ALA A 46 -18.83 20.88 3.11
CA ALA A 46 -17.72 21.63 3.72
C ALA A 46 -18.00 23.14 3.81
N LYS A 47 -18.72 23.71 2.84
CA LYS A 47 -19.14 25.12 2.84
C LYS A 47 -20.09 25.43 4.02
N ASN A 48 -21.03 24.54 4.33
CA ASN A 48 -21.97 24.72 5.44
C ASN A 48 -21.27 24.69 6.81
N ILE A 49 -20.20 23.90 6.93
CA ILE A 49 -19.35 23.88 8.13
C ILE A 49 -18.69 25.25 8.32
N LEU A 50 -18.10 25.80 7.25
CA LEU A 50 -17.46 27.11 7.30
C LEU A 50 -18.48 28.21 7.62
N ALA A 51 -19.62 28.21 6.94
CA ALA A 51 -20.71 29.15 7.15
C ALA A 51 -21.20 29.15 8.60
N ALA A 52 -21.41 27.98 9.22
CA ALA A 52 -21.85 27.90 10.62
C ALA A 52 -20.88 28.57 11.61
N VAL A 53 -19.57 28.49 11.33
CA VAL A 53 -18.55 29.14 12.16
C VAL A 53 -18.55 30.66 11.95
N ASP A 54 -18.69 31.10 10.70
CA ASP A 54 -18.75 32.51 10.34
C ASP A 54 -20.03 33.19 10.88
N GLU A 55 -21.18 32.54 10.75
CA GLU A 55 -22.46 32.95 11.34
C GLU A 55 -22.33 33.13 12.85
N ARG A 56 -21.74 32.14 13.54
CA ARG A 56 -21.46 32.26 14.98
C ARG A 56 -20.56 33.45 15.28
N LYS A 57 -19.49 33.65 14.51
CA LYS A 57 -18.55 34.76 14.71
C LYS A 57 -19.27 36.11 14.53
N HIS A 58 -20.10 36.23 13.51
CA HIS A 58 -20.91 37.41 13.23
C HIS A 58 -21.92 37.68 14.35
N TYR A 59 -22.70 36.67 14.74
CA TYR A 59 -23.63 36.75 15.86
C TYR A 59 -22.95 37.24 17.15
N ARG A 60 -21.78 36.68 17.50
CA ARG A 60 -21.04 37.10 18.69
C ARG A 60 -20.55 38.54 18.61
N LYS A 61 -20.10 38.98 17.41
CA LYS A 61 -19.68 40.37 17.18
C LYS A 61 -20.84 41.34 17.35
N LEU A 62 -22.00 41.05 16.73
CA LEU A 62 -23.21 41.86 16.87
C LEU A 62 -23.67 41.99 18.32
N ASN A 63 -23.62 40.87 19.07
CA ASN A 63 -24.02 40.82 20.47
C ASN A 63 -22.91 41.21 21.46
N ARG A 64 -21.78 41.77 20.98
CA ARG A 64 -20.64 42.23 21.81
C ARG A 64 -20.13 41.17 22.80
N LEU A 65 -20.24 39.89 22.46
CA LEU A 65 -19.83 38.78 23.32
C LEU A 65 -18.31 38.62 23.30
N LYS A 66 -17.65 38.74 24.46
CA LYS A 66 -16.19 38.57 24.60
C LYS A 66 -15.79 37.09 24.67
N GLY A 67 -14.55 36.79 24.26
CA GLY A 67 -13.96 35.43 24.31
C GLY A 67 -14.62 34.41 23.38
N GLY A 68 -14.38 33.11 23.62
CA GLY A 68 -15.10 32.01 22.98
C GLY A 68 -14.86 31.87 21.47
N SER A 69 -13.69 32.28 20.97
CA SER A 69 -13.25 31.97 19.61
C SER A 69 -13.09 30.46 19.44
N VAL A 70 -13.38 29.96 18.24
CA VAL A 70 -13.22 28.55 17.90
C VAL A 70 -12.00 28.46 17.00
N SER A 71 -11.00 27.67 17.40
CA SER A 71 -9.81 27.40 16.57
C SER A 71 -9.85 26.03 15.90
N ASN A 72 -10.80 25.18 16.31
CA ASN A 72 -11.05 23.85 15.79
C ASN A 72 -12.43 23.77 15.13
N TYR A 73 -12.53 24.13 13.85
CA TYR A 73 -13.83 24.29 13.18
C TYR A 73 -14.63 22.98 13.06
N ALA A 74 -13.93 21.86 12.96
CA ALA A 74 -14.55 20.55 12.81
C ALA A 74 -13.70 19.43 13.45
N THR A 75 -14.34 18.28 13.63
CA THR A 75 -13.71 17.04 14.06
C THR A 75 -13.83 16.00 12.96
N SER A 76 -12.71 15.40 12.59
CA SER A 76 -12.62 14.31 11.62
C SER A 76 -12.59 12.96 12.32
N PHE A 77 -13.38 12.02 11.81
CA PHE A 77 -13.39 10.61 12.17
C PHE A 77 -13.01 9.79 10.94
N VAL A 78 -11.86 9.13 11.03
CA VAL A 78 -11.34 8.27 9.96
C VAL A 78 -11.65 6.82 10.30
N MET A 79 -12.58 6.22 9.56
CA MET A 79 -13.00 4.83 9.71
C MET A 79 -12.28 3.96 8.67
N SER A 80 -11.54 2.94 9.09
CA SER A 80 -10.80 2.06 8.18
C SER A 80 -10.97 0.58 8.49
N LEU A 81 -10.94 -0.24 7.43
CA LEU A 81 -11.02 -1.69 7.52
C LEU A 81 -9.70 -2.34 7.07
N PRO A 82 -9.31 -3.47 7.67
CA PRO A 82 -8.26 -4.32 7.11
C PRO A 82 -8.61 -4.75 5.68
N LYS A 83 -7.60 -4.97 4.84
CA LYS A 83 -7.81 -5.39 3.43
C LYS A 83 -8.24 -6.82 3.24
N ASP A 84 -7.90 -7.66 4.19
CA ASP A 84 -8.13 -9.09 4.19
C ASP A 84 -9.58 -9.46 4.54
N ILE A 85 -10.42 -8.48 4.87
CA ILE A 85 -11.87 -8.65 4.93
C ILE A 85 -12.54 -8.07 3.68
N LYS A 86 -13.78 -8.50 3.43
CA LYS A 86 -14.60 -7.97 2.34
C LYS A 86 -14.67 -6.44 2.42
N GLN A 87 -14.25 -5.76 1.35
CA GLN A 87 -14.30 -4.29 1.28
C GLN A 87 -15.71 -3.80 0.89
N PRO A 88 -16.26 -2.78 1.56
CA PRO A 88 -17.52 -2.18 1.13
C PRO A 88 -17.40 -1.53 -0.24
N THR A 89 -18.49 -1.60 -1.00
CA THR A 89 -18.71 -0.78 -2.20
C THR A 89 -18.85 0.70 -1.84
N VAL A 90 -18.74 1.58 -2.84
CA VAL A 90 -18.93 3.04 -2.64
C VAL A 90 -20.29 3.35 -2.01
N LYS A 91 -21.35 2.66 -2.45
CA LYS A 91 -22.71 2.81 -1.91
C LYS A 91 -22.80 2.35 -0.45
N GLU A 92 -22.13 1.26 -0.09
CA GLU A 92 -22.08 0.77 1.28
C GLU A 92 -21.26 1.69 2.19
N TRP A 93 -20.14 2.22 1.71
CA TRP A 93 -19.37 3.26 2.42
C TRP A 93 -20.22 4.50 2.70
N HIS A 94 -21.04 4.93 1.74
CA HIS A 94 -21.97 6.04 1.96
C HIS A 94 -23.01 5.73 3.05
N LYS A 95 -23.60 4.52 3.01
CA LYS A 95 -24.52 4.05 4.07
C LYS A 95 -23.83 4.00 5.43
N ILE A 96 -22.60 3.52 5.52
CA ILE A 96 -21.79 3.50 6.74
C ILE A 96 -21.61 4.93 7.29
N GLY A 97 -21.15 5.86 6.45
CA GLY A 97 -20.94 7.26 6.85
C GLY A 97 -22.22 7.94 7.35
N ARG A 98 -23.31 7.83 6.58
CA ARG A 98 -24.61 8.40 6.97
C ARG A 98 -25.21 7.75 8.22
N PHE A 99 -24.99 6.44 8.41
CA PHE A 99 -25.40 5.77 9.64
C PHE A 99 -24.60 6.27 10.86
N ALA A 100 -23.29 6.52 10.72
CA ALA A 100 -22.49 7.12 11.77
C ALA A 100 -23.01 8.53 12.15
N VAL A 101 -23.36 9.36 11.16
CA VAL A 101 -24.02 10.66 11.40
C VAL A 101 -25.35 10.47 12.13
N LYS A 102 -26.18 9.49 11.74
CA LYS A 102 -27.46 9.19 12.41
C LYS A 102 -27.28 8.75 13.86
N GLN A 103 -26.23 8.02 14.19
CA GLN A 103 -25.95 7.63 15.58
C GLN A 103 -25.40 8.82 16.38
N LEU A 104 -24.54 9.63 15.78
CA LEU A 104 -24.06 10.87 16.40
C LEU A 104 -25.21 11.83 16.70
N SER A 105 -26.18 11.96 15.80
CA SER A 105 -27.33 12.85 15.98
C SER A 105 -28.10 12.51 17.26
N LYS A 106 -28.27 11.22 17.56
CA LYS A 106 -28.87 10.74 18.82
C LYS A 106 -28.01 11.08 20.03
N THR A 107 -26.71 10.80 19.98
CA THR A 107 -25.78 11.08 21.09
C THR A 107 -25.68 12.58 21.41
N LEU A 108 -25.76 13.43 20.38
CA LEU A 108 -25.66 14.88 20.51
C LEU A 108 -27.00 15.55 20.80
N ASN A 109 -28.12 14.83 20.64
CA ASN A 109 -29.47 15.38 20.66
C ASN A 109 -29.66 16.50 19.63
N ILE A 110 -29.17 16.28 18.41
CA ILE A 110 -29.28 17.19 17.27
C ILE A 110 -30.09 16.46 16.18
N PRO A 111 -31.05 17.12 15.49
CA PRO A 111 -31.78 16.49 14.40
C PRO A 111 -30.83 15.94 13.32
N TYR A 112 -31.11 14.73 12.83
CA TYR A 112 -30.24 14.04 11.86
C TYR A 112 -29.96 14.90 10.62
N GLU A 113 -30.99 15.48 10.01
CA GLU A 113 -30.86 16.32 8.81
C GLU A 113 -29.98 17.54 9.06
N LYS A 114 -30.07 18.13 10.26
CA LYS A 114 -29.23 19.26 10.65
C LYS A 114 -27.77 18.83 10.76
N LEU A 115 -27.51 17.73 11.48
CA LEU A 115 -26.14 17.24 11.64
C LEU A 115 -25.54 16.80 10.30
N LEU A 116 -26.33 16.19 9.42
CA LEU A 116 -25.92 15.78 8.09
C LEU A 116 -25.52 16.99 7.23
N LYS A 117 -26.31 18.07 7.26
CA LYS A 117 -25.97 19.34 6.58
C LYS A 117 -24.68 19.98 7.10
N HIS A 118 -24.25 19.65 8.32
CA HIS A 118 -22.97 20.08 8.91
C HIS A 118 -21.91 18.97 8.94
N SER A 119 -22.07 17.96 8.07
CA SER A 119 -21.13 16.84 7.92
C SER A 119 -20.64 16.69 6.49
N HIS A 120 -19.34 16.46 6.31
CA HIS A 120 -18.70 16.22 5.03
C HIS A 120 -18.11 14.81 5.00
N ILE A 121 -18.39 14.04 3.95
CA ILE A 121 -17.98 12.63 3.85
C ILE A 121 -17.16 12.42 2.59
N VAL A 122 -15.94 11.89 2.75
CA VAL A 122 -15.02 11.57 1.65
C VAL A 122 -14.47 10.16 1.81
N LEU A 123 -14.65 9.35 0.78
CA LEU A 123 -14.07 8.01 0.68
C LEU A 123 -12.72 8.09 -0.02
N HIS A 124 -11.71 7.49 0.60
CA HIS A 124 -10.42 7.18 -0.01
C HIS A 124 -10.39 5.69 -0.30
N LYS A 125 -10.67 5.31 -1.56
CA LYS A 125 -10.63 3.93 -2.03
C LYS A 125 -9.22 3.61 -2.50
N GLU A 126 -8.51 2.82 -1.72
CA GLU A 126 -7.09 2.53 -1.92
C GLU A 126 -6.90 1.29 -2.80
N ASN A 127 -6.11 1.42 -3.86
CA ASN A 127 -5.73 0.30 -4.72
C ASN A 127 -4.33 -0.27 -4.37
N GLY A 128 -3.50 0.50 -3.65
CA GLY A 128 -2.10 0.16 -3.32
C GLY A 128 -1.94 -0.70 -2.06
N SER A 129 -1.05 -0.31 -1.14
CA SER A 129 -0.80 -1.02 0.13
C SER A 129 -1.66 -0.54 1.31
N LYS A 130 -2.24 0.67 1.23
CA LYS A 130 -3.05 1.32 2.29
C LYS A 130 -4.47 0.80 2.37
N ASN A 131 -5.05 0.75 3.57
CA ASN A 131 -6.44 0.37 3.78
C ASN A 131 -7.41 1.45 3.28
N SER A 132 -8.46 1.05 2.55
CA SER A 132 -9.55 1.96 2.19
C SER A 132 -10.18 2.53 3.46
N HIS A 133 -10.49 3.83 3.44
CA HIS A 133 -10.97 4.51 4.62
C HIS A 133 -11.94 5.65 4.29
N LEU A 134 -12.84 5.90 5.22
CA LEU A 134 -13.88 6.91 5.14
C LEU A 134 -13.57 8.04 6.10
N ASN A 135 -13.45 9.26 5.57
CA ASN A 135 -13.29 10.48 6.34
C ASN A 135 -14.68 11.10 6.55
N LEU A 136 -15.15 11.09 7.81
CA LEU A 136 -16.35 11.81 8.24
C LEU A 136 -15.91 13.06 9.02
N VAL A 137 -16.15 14.24 8.46
CA VAL A 137 -15.84 15.53 9.08
C VAL A 137 -17.13 16.17 9.56
N VAL A 138 -17.24 16.47 10.85
CA VAL A 138 -18.44 17.05 11.47
C VAL A 138 -18.09 18.41 12.06
N SER A 139 -18.92 19.42 11.77
CA SER A 139 -18.76 20.76 12.36
C SER A 139 -18.77 20.71 13.88
N ASN A 140 -17.87 21.45 14.52
CA ASN A 140 -17.92 21.68 15.96
C ASN A 140 -18.85 22.84 16.33
N VAL A 141 -19.39 23.57 15.34
CA VAL A 141 -20.33 24.67 15.52
C VAL A 141 -21.64 24.37 14.81
N ILE A 142 -22.73 24.37 15.58
CA ILE A 142 -24.09 24.14 15.09
C ILE A 142 -25.01 25.11 15.85
N ASP A 143 -25.97 25.74 15.16
CA ASP A 143 -26.93 26.69 15.74
C ASP A 143 -26.25 27.78 16.61
N LEU A 144 -25.18 28.39 16.07
CA LEU A 144 -24.39 29.45 16.73
C LEU A 144 -23.68 29.02 18.04
N LYS A 145 -23.71 27.72 18.37
CA LYS A 145 -23.13 27.14 19.59
C LYS A 145 -21.99 26.19 19.25
N VAL A 146 -21.06 26.05 20.20
CA VAL A 146 -19.97 25.07 20.10
C VAL A 146 -20.42 23.77 20.72
N GLU A 147 -20.48 22.72 19.91
CA GLU A 147 -20.92 21.39 20.33
C GLU A 147 -19.74 20.57 20.87
N LYS A 148 -19.37 20.83 22.13
CA LYS A 148 -18.20 20.22 22.79
C LYS A 148 -18.23 18.69 22.76
N LYS A 149 -19.42 18.07 22.84
CA LYS A 149 -19.59 16.61 22.81
C LYS A 149 -19.01 15.96 21.55
N ILE A 150 -18.97 16.67 20.41
CA ILE A 150 -18.38 16.19 19.14
C ILE A 150 -16.89 15.92 19.30
N THR A 151 -16.20 16.75 20.08
CA THR A 151 -14.76 16.63 20.33
C THR A 151 -14.38 15.62 21.42
N GLN A 152 -15.37 15.09 22.14
CA GLN A 152 -15.17 14.21 23.29
C GLN A 152 -15.16 12.73 22.90
N PHE A 153 -14.70 11.89 23.83
CA PHE A 153 -14.67 10.45 23.66
C PHE A 153 -16.03 9.85 23.32
N ALA A 154 -17.13 10.42 23.84
CA ALA A 154 -18.49 9.96 23.57
C ALA A 154 -18.83 9.91 22.07
N ALA A 155 -18.45 10.94 21.30
CA ALA A 155 -18.64 10.96 19.85
C ALA A 155 -17.77 9.90 19.17
N THR A 156 -16.49 9.80 19.53
CA THR A 156 -15.58 8.77 19.00
C THR A 156 -16.11 7.36 19.24
N HIS A 157 -16.61 7.10 20.45
CA HIS A 157 -17.19 5.82 20.84
C HIS A 157 -18.48 5.52 20.08
N THR A 158 -19.33 6.53 19.85
CA THR A 158 -20.54 6.42 19.02
C THR A 158 -20.17 6.03 17.59
N VAL A 159 -19.17 6.69 17.00
CA VAL A 159 -18.70 6.36 15.65
C VAL A 159 -18.16 4.94 15.60
N LYS A 160 -17.31 4.52 16.55
CA LYS A 160 -16.80 3.13 16.64
C LYS A 160 -17.92 2.10 16.67
N LYS A 161 -18.90 2.28 17.55
CA LYS A 161 -20.05 1.36 17.65
C LYS A 161 -20.85 1.32 16.35
N SER A 162 -21.15 2.49 15.78
CA SER A 162 -21.92 2.58 14.53
C SER A 162 -21.18 1.92 13.35
N PHE A 163 -19.86 2.03 13.31
CA PHE A 163 -19.03 1.43 12.29
C PHE A 163 -19.01 -0.09 12.41
N ASN A 164 -18.77 -0.64 13.61
CA ASN A 164 -18.88 -2.09 13.86
C ASN A 164 -20.25 -2.65 13.45
N MET A 165 -21.33 -1.98 13.85
CA MET A 165 -22.69 -2.40 13.48
C MET A 165 -22.93 -2.39 11.97
N SER A 166 -22.44 -1.36 11.28
CA SER A 166 -22.64 -1.23 9.84
C SER A 166 -21.86 -2.29 9.07
N VAL A 167 -20.62 -2.57 9.48
CA VAL A 167 -19.77 -3.61 8.89
C VAL A 167 -20.39 -4.99 9.10
N LYS A 168 -20.84 -5.29 10.31
CA LYS A 168 -21.57 -6.54 10.61
C LYS A 168 -22.83 -6.68 9.76
N LYS A 169 -23.62 -5.62 9.63
CA LYS A 169 -24.89 -5.67 8.90
C LYS A 169 -24.73 -5.75 7.37
N LEU A 170 -23.78 -5.01 6.80
CA LEU A 170 -23.61 -4.90 5.35
C LEU A 170 -22.66 -5.96 4.78
N LEU A 171 -21.63 -6.32 5.53
CA LEU A 171 -20.57 -7.22 5.06
C LEU A 171 -20.63 -8.60 5.71
N ASN A 172 -21.47 -8.78 6.74
CA ASN A 172 -21.48 -9.98 7.59
C ASN A 172 -20.13 -10.25 8.31
N GLU A 173 -19.36 -9.19 8.55
CA GLU A 173 -18.04 -9.25 9.18
C GLU A 173 -18.11 -8.80 10.64
N ASP A 174 -17.62 -9.64 11.56
CA ASP A 174 -17.69 -9.40 13.01
C ASP A 174 -16.30 -9.06 13.59
N ASN A 175 -16.19 -7.86 14.15
CA ASN A 175 -14.96 -7.37 14.79
C ASN A 175 -14.50 -8.23 15.98
N TYR A 176 -15.40 -8.97 16.63
CA TYR A 176 -15.04 -9.86 17.73
C TYR A 176 -14.35 -11.14 17.25
N LYS A 177 -14.72 -11.61 16.05
CA LYS A 177 -14.20 -12.83 15.41
C LYS A 177 -12.94 -12.57 14.58
N TYR A 178 -12.71 -11.32 14.18
CA TYR A 178 -11.51 -10.96 13.41
C TYR A 178 -10.21 -11.18 14.20
N VAL A 179 -9.23 -11.78 13.53
CA VAL A 179 -7.86 -12.00 14.02
C VAL A 179 -6.89 -11.26 13.08
N PRO A 180 -6.17 -10.24 13.56
CA PRO A 180 -5.20 -9.52 12.73
C PRO A 180 -4.06 -10.43 12.25
N LYS A 181 -3.60 -10.23 11.01
CA LYS A 181 -2.39 -10.89 10.47
C LYS A 181 -1.12 -10.57 11.26
N GLN A 182 -1.05 -9.38 11.86
CA GLN A 182 0.06 -8.93 12.68
C GLN A 182 -0.49 -8.46 14.02
N ASN A 183 0.02 -9.05 15.10
CA ASN A 183 -0.33 -8.69 16.46
C ASN A 183 0.77 -7.82 17.08
N ASN A 184 0.42 -7.01 18.08
CA ASN A 184 1.34 -6.18 18.85
C ASN A 184 2.18 -5.19 18.04
N VAL A 185 1.67 -4.78 16.87
CA VAL A 185 2.22 -3.65 16.11
C VAL A 185 1.75 -2.37 16.80
N GLY A 186 2.49 -1.93 17.83
CA GLY A 186 2.17 -0.69 18.55
C GLY A 186 2.12 0.51 17.61
N ASP A 187 1.59 1.64 18.10
CA ASP A 187 1.61 2.89 17.33
C ASP A 187 3.08 3.32 17.10
N LYS A 188 3.55 3.10 15.88
CA LYS A 188 4.90 3.48 15.47
C LYS A 188 4.90 4.88 14.87
N PRO A 189 5.81 5.78 15.29
CA PRO A 189 5.97 7.07 14.63
C PRO A 189 6.24 6.91 13.13
N LEU A 190 5.67 7.80 12.33
CA LEU A 190 5.77 7.71 10.87
C LEU A 190 7.22 7.76 10.36
N TRP A 191 8.09 8.51 11.03
CA TRP A 191 9.51 8.61 10.66
C TRP A 191 10.22 7.26 10.84
N LEU A 192 9.97 6.56 11.95
CA LEU A 192 10.56 5.26 12.24
C LEU A 192 10.05 4.19 11.27
N ALA A 193 8.74 4.19 10.98
CA ALA A 193 8.16 3.29 9.97
C ALA A 193 8.75 3.53 8.56
N ARG A 194 9.08 4.78 8.22
CA ARG A 194 9.75 5.12 6.95
C ARG A 194 11.20 4.68 6.93
N GLU A 195 11.91 4.84 8.03
CA GLU A 195 13.32 4.43 8.16
C GLU A 195 13.46 2.91 8.02
N GLU A 196 12.64 2.13 8.72
CA GLU A 196 12.64 0.67 8.60
C GLU A 196 12.32 0.19 7.18
N ALA A 197 11.35 0.83 6.51
CA ALA A 197 11.03 0.54 5.11
C ALA A 197 12.21 0.85 4.18
N ALA A 198 12.88 1.99 4.40
CA ALA A 198 14.07 2.38 3.64
C ALA A 198 15.23 1.41 3.88
N GLU A 199 15.44 0.96 5.11
CA GLU A 199 16.50 0.00 5.44
C GLU A 199 16.25 -1.37 4.82
N THR A 200 15.00 -1.84 4.84
CA THR A 200 14.58 -3.07 4.16
C THR A 200 14.86 -2.98 2.66
N LEU A 201 14.56 -1.84 2.05
CA LEU A 201 14.82 -1.60 0.62
C LEU A 201 16.33 -1.56 0.32
N LYS A 202 17.13 -0.90 1.17
CA LYS A 202 18.60 -0.88 1.04
C LYS A 202 19.18 -2.30 1.11
N GLN A 203 18.68 -3.14 2.01
CA GLN A 203 19.12 -4.53 2.11
C GLN A 203 18.79 -5.33 0.84
N GLN A 204 17.58 -5.15 0.28
CA GLN A 204 17.21 -5.78 -0.99
C GLN A 204 18.11 -5.31 -2.13
N VAL A 205 18.33 -4.00 -2.28
CA VAL A 205 19.23 -3.43 -3.30
C VAL A 205 20.65 -3.98 -3.14
N LYS A 206 21.16 -4.11 -1.90
CA LYS A 206 22.47 -4.70 -1.62
C LYS A 206 22.55 -6.17 -2.06
N LEU A 207 21.49 -6.95 -1.84
CA LEU A 207 21.42 -8.34 -2.31
C LEU A 207 21.39 -8.42 -3.84
N TYR A 208 20.57 -7.60 -4.51
CA TYR A 208 20.54 -7.53 -5.97
C TYR A 208 21.91 -7.15 -6.56
N ASN A 209 22.57 -6.13 -5.98
CA ASN A 209 23.90 -5.71 -6.42
C ASN A 209 24.96 -6.80 -6.26
N ARG A 210 24.90 -7.59 -5.18
CA ARG A 210 25.78 -8.76 -5.01
C ARG A 210 25.53 -9.81 -6.09
N GLY A 211 24.25 -10.10 -6.38
CA GLY A 211 23.86 -11.01 -7.47
C GLY A 211 24.39 -10.55 -8.83
N LEU A 212 24.21 -9.26 -9.16
CA LEU A 212 24.72 -8.66 -10.39
C LEU A 212 26.25 -8.72 -10.50
N LYS A 213 26.98 -8.42 -9.42
CA LYS A 213 28.45 -8.53 -9.40
C LYS A 213 28.92 -9.96 -9.67
N LYS A 214 28.27 -10.95 -9.03
CA LYS A 214 28.56 -12.37 -9.25
C LYS A 214 28.24 -12.81 -10.69
N LEU A 215 27.13 -12.35 -11.25
CA LEU A 215 26.76 -12.65 -12.63
C LEU A 215 27.79 -12.08 -13.62
N LYS A 216 28.23 -10.82 -13.41
CA LYS A 216 29.28 -10.20 -14.25
C LYS A 216 30.58 -11.00 -14.23
N SER A 217 31.04 -11.44 -13.05
CA SER A 217 32.26 -12.26 -12.96
C SER A 217 32.08 -13.62 -13.65
N LEU A 218 30.93 -14.27 -13.46
CA LEU A 218 30.65 -15.55 -14.12
C LEU A 218 30.59 -15.43 -15.65
N LEU A 219 30.01 -14.34 -16.18
CA LEU A 219 29.98 -14.08 -17.62
C LEU A 219 31.38 -13.85 -18.19
N ALA A 220 32.26 -13.14 -17.46
CA ALA A 220 33.66 -12.96 -17.87
C ALA A 220 34.42 -14.30 -17.91
N THR A 221 34.27 -15.12 -16.86
CA THR A 221 34.84 -16.48 -16.82
C THR A 221 34.27 -17.36 -17.93
N LEU A 222 32.96 -17.29 -18.19
CA LEU A 222 32.31 -18.03 -19.25
C LEU A 222 32.90 -17.66 -20.60
N LYS A 223 33.08 -16.37 -20.89
CA LYS A 223 33.67 -15.92 -22.16
C LYS A 223 35.04 -16.55 -22.39
N LEU A 224 35.89 -16.57 -21.37
CA LEU A 224 37.22 -17.18 -21.46
C LEU A 224 37.14 -18.70 -21.64
N ASN A 225 36.35 -19.39 -20.83
CA ASN A 225 36.18 -20.85 -20.91
C ASN A 225 35.60 -21.28 -22.26
N PHE A 226 34.63 -20.52 -22.75
CA PHE A 226 33.96 -20.77 -24.02
C PHE A 226 34.90 -20.61 -25.20
N ILE A 227 35.69 -19.52 -25.25
CA ILE A 227 36.72 -19.33 -26.28
C ILE A 227 37.75 -20.46 -26.24
N ASN A 228 38.30 -20.74 -25.06
CA ASN A 228 39.32 -21.78 -24.88
C ASN A 228 38.78 -23.16 -25.26
N TRP A 229 37.51 -23.45 -24.98
CA TRP A 229 36.86 -24.69 -25.41
C TRP A 229 36.65 -24.70 -26.92
N SER A 230 36.02 -23.67 -27.50
CA SER A 230 35.67 -23.64 -28.92
C SER A 230 36.90 -23.75 -29.82
N THR A 231 38.00 -23.08 -29.46
CA THR A 231 39.24 -23.12 -30.25
C THR A 231 39.83 -24.53 -30.26
N VAL A 232 40.06 -25.14 -29.08
CA VAL A 232 40.65 -26.50 -29.03
C VAL A 232 39.69 -27.60 -29.49
N TYR A 233 38.38 -27.36 -29.43
CA TYR A 233 37.35 -28.28 -29.95
C TYR A 233 37.33 -28.30 -31.48
N ILE A 234 37.55 -27.14 -32.10
CA ILE A 234 37.70 -27.01 -33.56
C ILE A 234 39.07 -27.53 -34.01
N ASP A 235 40.16 -27.21 -33.29
CA ASP A 235 41.54 -27.61 -33.62
C ASP A 235 41.86 -29.09 -33.28
N GLU A 236 40.86 -29.92 -33.03
CA GLU A 236 40.97 -31.37 -32.82
C GLU A 236 41.82 -31.84 -31.61
N ILE A 237 42.06 -30.98 -30.61
CA ILE A 237 42.85 -31.37 -29.42
C ILE A 237 41.94 -31.94 -28.32
N GLU A 238 41.57 -33.21 -28.46
CA GLU A 238 40.49 -33.86 -27.69
C GLU A 238 40.66 -33.82 -26.16
N SER A 239 41.86 -34.11 -25.64
CA SER A 239 42.10 -34.13 -24.19
C SER A 239 41.95 -32.75 -23.55
N LYS A 240 42.34 -31.69 -24.28
CA LYS A 240 42.18 -30.28 -23.84
C LYS A 240 40.72 -29.84 -24.00
N ALA A 241 40.03 -30.30 -25.05
CA ALA A 241 38.62 -30.01 -25.28
C ALA A 241 37.71 -30.54 -24.16
N ASN A 242 37.90 -31.79 -23.71
CA ASN A 242 37.13 -32.37 -22.59
C ASN A 242 37.29 -31.56 -21.30
N LYS A 243 38.52 -31.20 -20.91
CA LYS A 243 38.79 -30.38 -19.72
C LYS A 243 38.08 -29.02 -19.80
N ASN A 244 38.14 -28.37 -20.97
CA ASN A 244 37.51 -27.07 -21.18
C ASN A 244 35.97 -27.16 -21.27
N ALA A 245 35.44 -28.29 -21.74
CA ALA A 245 34.01 -28.55 -21.79
C ALA A 245 33.41 -28.66 -20.37
N ILE A 246 34.10 -29.35 -19.45
CA ILE A 246 33.71 -29.44 -18.04
C ILE A 246 33.67 -28.05 -17.38
N ASN A 247 34.70 -27.23 -17.61
CA ASN A 247 34.77 -25.89 -17.03
C ASN A 247 33.67 -24.97 -17.57
N THR A 248 33.43 -25.01 -18.88
CA THR A 248 32.33 -24.27 -19.52
C THR A 248 30.99 -24.72 -18.95
N ALA A 249 30.71 -26.02 -18.89
CA ALA A 249 29.46 -26.55 -18.35
C ALA A 249 29.22 -26.13 -16.89
N ARG A 250 30.26 -26.18 -16.05
CA ARG A 250 30.19 -25.70 -14.66
C ARG A 250 29.81 -24.22 -14.59
N THR A 251 30.45 -23.36 -15.38
CA THR A 251 30.13 -21.93 -15.38
C THR A 251 28.71 -21.66 -15.86
N VAL A 252 28.24 -22.34 -16.91
CA VAL A 252 26.85 -22.19 -17.38
C VAL A 252 25.84 -22.69 -16.32
N ASN A 253 26.14 -23.79 -15.60
CA ASN A 253 25.28 -24.26 -14.50
C ASN A 253 25.20 -23.23 -13.36
N GLU A 254 26.28 -22.52 -13.06
CA GLU A 254 26.26 -21.45 -12.04
C GLU A 254 25.48 -20.23 -12.53
N ILE A 255 25.55 -19.89 -13.81
CA ILE A 255 24.73 -18.81 -14.41
C ILE A 255 23.26 -19.18 -14.35
N GLU A 256 22.89 -20.43 -14.66
CA GLU A 256 21.51 -20.91 -14.66
C GLU A 256 20.84 -20.81 -13.28
N LYS A 257 21.61 -20.93 -12.19
CA LYS A 257 21.12 -20.70 -10.81
C LYS A 257 20.74 -19.24 -10.54
N ILE A 258 21.24 -18.30 -11.34
CA ILE A 258 21.03 -16.86 -11.17
C ILE A 258 20.04 -16.34 -12.22
N SER A 259 20.21 -16.75 -13.49
CA SER A 259 19.41 -16.33 -14.64
C SER A 259 19.27 -17.49 -15.63
N GLU A 260 18.08 -18.09 -15.64
CA GLU A 260 17.76 -19.19 -16.57
C GLU A 260 17.78 -18.72 -18.03
N SER A 261 17.30 -17.51 -18.32
CA SER A 261 17.28 -16.95 -19.68
C SER A 261 18.70 -16.78 -20.24
N SER A 262 19.62 -16.22 -19.45
CA SER A 262 21.02 -16.04 -19.85
C SER A 262 21.72 -17.39 -20.09
N ALA A 263 21.47 -18.40 -19.24
CA ALA A 263 22.01 -19.74 -19.47
C ALA A 263 21.47 -20.38 -20.76
N ASN A 264 20.20 -20.14 -21.10
CA ASN A 264 19.58 -20.66 -22.33
C ASN A 264 20.18 -20.05 -23.59
N GLU A 265 20.50 -18.75 -23.60
CA GLU A 265 21.19 -18.11 -24.72
C GLU A 265 22.56 -18.75 -24.98
N VAL A 266 23.32 -18.99 -23.91
CA VAL A 266 24.64 -19.65 -23.99
C VAL A 266 24.50 -21.09 -24.49
N ASN A 267 23.48 -21.84 -24.06
CA ASN A 267 23.25 -23.20 -24.54
C ASN A 267 23.01 -23.25 -26.05
N ARG A 268 22.29 -22.28 -26.63
CA ARG A 268 22.06 -22.21 -28.08
C ARG A 268 23.37 -22.01 -28.84
N LEU A 269 24.29 -21.21 -28.29
CA LEU A 269 25.62 -21.01 -28.87
C LEU A 269 26.47 -22.27 -28.81
N ILE A 270 26.43 -22.97 -27.66
CA ILE A 270 27.09 -24.27 -27.49
C ILE A 270 26.59 -25.27 -28.54
N GLU A 271 25.27 -25.43 -28.67
CA GLU A 271 24.64 -26.34 -29.64
C GLU A 271 25.05 -26.01 -31.07
N LYS A 272 25.12 -24.71 -31.41
CA LYS A 272 25.58 -24.27 -32.73
C LYS A 272 27.03 -24.68 -32.99
N ILE A 273 27.95 -24.51 -32.03
CA ILE A 273 29.35 -24.91 -32.20
C ILE A 273 29.50 -26.43 -32.28
N GLU A 274 28.79 -27.18 -31.43
CA GLU A 274 28.82 -28.65 -31.47
C GLU A 274 28.29 -29.18 -32.81
N SER A 275 27.31 -28.50 -33.42
CA SER A 275 26.79 -28.87 -34.75
C SER A 275 27.80 -28.70 -35.89
N LEU A 276 28.83 -27.86 -35.72
CA LEU A 276 29.90 -27.69 -36.71
C LEU A 276 30.86 -28.88 -36.76
N ARG A 277 30.87 -29.71 -35.70
CA ARG A 277 31.72 -30.90 -35.58
C ARG A 277 30.93 -32.06 -34.95
N PRO A 278 30.05 -32.72 -35.72
CA PRO A 278 29.18 -33.79 -35.23
C PRO A 278 29.93 -35.10 -34.92
N ASP A 279 31.13 -35.26 -35.47
CA ASP A 279 32.06 -36.38 -35.31
C ASP A 279 32.88 -36.33 -33.99
N ALA A 280 32.90 -35.18 -33.30
CA ALA A 280 33.67 -35.03 -32.07
C ALA A 280 33.19 -35.97 -30.95
N PRO A 281 34.10 -36.52 -30.13
CA PRO A 281 33.75 -37.39 -29.00
C PRO A 281 32.77 -36.74 -28.04
N GLU A 282 31.83 -37.52 -27.49
CA GLU A 282 30.82 -37.03 -26.55
C GLU A 282 31.44 -36.36 -25.31
N GLU A 283 32.63 -36.80 -24.91
CA GLU A 283 33.34 -36.27 -23.75
C GLU A 283 33.84 -34.83 -23.96
N ALA A 284 34.08 -34.42 -25.22
CA ALA A 284 34.51 -33.08 -25.59
C ALA A 284 33.35 -32.08 -25.71
N ARG A 285 32.09 -32.56 -25.66
CA ARG A 285 30.89 -31.73 -25.77
C ARG A 285 30.53 -31.12 -24.42
N VAL A 286 30.13 -29.85 -24.42
CA VAL A 286 29.66 -29.16 -23.20
C VAL A 286 28.24 -29.61 -22.85
N SER A 287 27.41 -29.89 -23.86
CA SER A 287 26.02 -30.33 -23.69
C SER A 287 25.90 -31.60 -22.85
N THR A 288 26.80 -32.58 -23.04
CA THR A 288 26.83 -33.85 -22.31
C THR A 288 27.23 -33.69 -20.84
N LYS A 289 27.92 -32.60 -20.48
CA LYS A 289 28.33 -32.28 -19.11
C LYS A 289 27.33 -31.39 -18.36
N ARG A 290 26.27 -30.90 -19.02
CA ARG A 290 25.25 -30.01 -18.42
C ARG A 290 24.15 -30.81 -17.72
N LYS A 291 23.80 -30.42 -16.49
CA LYS A 291 22.60 -30.91 -15.80
C LYS A 291 21.43 -29.98 -16.11
N ARG A 292 20.82 -30.11 -17.30
CA ARG A 292 19.66 -29.29 -17.68
C ARG A 292 18.48 -29.59 -16.76
N ARG A 293 17.88 -28.57 -16.15
CA ARG A 293 16.57 -28.73 -15.51
C ARG A 293 15.52 -28.98 -16.60
N ARG A 294 14.82 -30.13 -16.54
CA ARG A 294 13.64 -30.35 -17.39
C ARG A 294 12.60 -29.26 -17.08
N ARG A 295 12.19 -28.50 -18.09
CA ARG A 295 11.00 -27.64 -18.02
C ARG A 295 9.83 -28.49 -17.55
N ARG A 296 9.25 -28.18 -16.38
CA ARG A 296 7.86 -28.57 -16.10
C ARG A 296 7.01 -27.78 -17.09
N GLN A 297 6.64 -28.40 -18.20
CA GLN A 297 5.50 -27.95 -18.98
C GLN A 297 4.30 -28.03 -18.04
N ASN A 298 3.84 -26.89 -17.54
CA ASN A 298 2.48 -26.80 -17.05
C ASN A 298 1.59 -27.06 -18.26
N LYS A 299 1.04 -28.27 -18.35
CA LYS A 299 -0.08 -28.56 -19.24
C LYS A 299 -1.21 -27.63 -18.79
N SER A 300 -1.62 -26.77 -19.73
CA SER A 300 -2.85 -25.98 -19.70
C SER A 300 -4.06 -26.86 -19.46
#